data_AF-A0A8T1FPG9-F1
#
_entry.id   AF-A0A8T1FPG9-F1
#
_cell.length_a   1.000
_cell.length_b   1.000
_cell.length_c   1.000
_cell.angle_alpha   90.00
_cell.angle_beta   90.00
_cell.angle_gamma   90.00
#
_symmetry.space_group_name_H-M   'P 1'
#
loop_
_entity.id
_entity.type
_entity.pdbx_description
1 polymer ?
#
loop_
_entity_poly.entity_id
_entity_poly.type
_entity_poly.pdbx_seq_one_letter_code
_entity_poly.pdbx_strand_id
1 'polypeptide(L)'
;MFDKESLIQFVAGSGCFSIIQMILLIVLGALLVDDEHYHQLLGSSIRDVGGGLIFTGVFYLFAALLGFATARTKNKCLLLAQLTLLVFLLFFQTVMGGVALAASRAPGLALSYEAQVICLTVGKYEALSDKDKQTCQHFFRSDEFAGAMLVWQSYYVNSAVGSDDTGSYRAMVLAFQRDNFCCGYGLPIHCTADTSSFPSSRPDPVVSKWDDQRQVCSNTAGVSRGCAAFVSKQLSSQVQAIGAIALAFVVFPIIFIIGSVCLCFKRRDQDVRPQIEFASKVKIHAEM
;
A
#
# COMPACT_ATOMS: atom_id res chain seq x y z
N MET A 1 -32.74 11.83 -19.99
CA MET A 1 -33.48 11.96 -18.71
C MET A 1 -33.43 10.59 -18.02
N PHE A 2 -32.62 10.41 -16.98
CA PHE A 2 -32.51 9.11 -16.29
C PHE A 2 -33.80 8.74 -15.57
N ASP A 3 -34.27 7.51 -15.74
CA ASP A 3 -35.47 7.01 -15.10
C ASP A 3 -35.25 6.79 -13.58
N LYS A 4 -36.32 6.85 -12.78
CA LYS A 4 -36.26 6.64 -11.31
C LYS A 4 -35.74 5.24 -10.96
N GLU A 5 -35.96 4.25 -11.83
CA GLU A 5 -35.48 2.88 -11.64
C GLU A 5 -33.97 2.75 -11.82
N SER A 6 -33.40 3.38 -12.86
CA SER A 6 -31.94 3.42 -13.07
C SER A 6 -31.20 4.04 -11.88
N LEU A 7 -31.88 4.93 -11.15
CA LEU A 7 -31.40 5.57 -9.92
C LEU A 7 -31.17 4.60 -8.77
N ILE A 8 -32.15 3.73 -8.54
CA ILE A 8 -32.15 2.77 -7.43
C ILE A 8 -31.09 1.71 -7.72
N GLN A 9 -30.99 1.30 -8.98
CA GLN A 9 -29.96 0.38 -9.46
C GLN A 9 -28.54 0.96 -9.27
N PHE A 10 -28.33 2.26 -9.53
CA PHE A 10 -27.03 2.89 -9.31
C PHE A 10 -26.60 2.88 -7.83
N VAL A 11 -27.51 3.24 -6.92
CA VAL A 11 -27.22 3.26 -5.48
C VAL A 11 -27.05 1.84 -4.92
N ALA A 12 -27.86 0.88 -5.38
CA ALA A 12 -27.67 -0.53 -5.05
C ALA A 12 -26.32 -1.07 -5.58
N GLY A 13 -25.92 -0.65 -6.78
CA GLY A 13 -24.62 -0.96 -7.37
C GLY A 13 -23.46 -0.43 -6.53
N SER A 14 -23.60 0.78 -5.95
CA SER A 14 -22.64 1.33 -4.98
C SER A 14 -22.49 0.41 -3.76
N GLY A 15 -23.59 -0.16 -3.28
CA GLY A 15 -23.59 -1.12 -2.19
C GLY A 15 -22.79 -2.39 -2.52
N CYS A 16 -23.08 -3.02 -3.65
CA CYS A 16 -22.36 -4.21 -4.12
C CYS A 16 -20.86 -3.93 -4.33
N PHE A 17 -20.53 -2.80 -4.96
CA PHE A 17 -19.15 -2.42 -5.18
C PHE A 17 -18.39 -2.18 -3.88
N SER A 18 -19.04 -1.58 -2.89
CA SER A 18 -18.44 -1.35 -1.56
C SER A 18 -18.06 -2.66 -0.87
N ILE A 19 -18.79 -3.76 -1.09
CA ILE A 19 -18.42 -5.09 -0.57
C ILE A 19 -17.14 -5.61 -1.25
N ILE A 20 -17.05 -5.46 -2.58
CA ILE A 20 -15.83 -5.85 -3.32
C ILE A 20 -14.64 -5.04 -2.82
N GLN A 21 -14.83 -3.74 -2.64
CA GLN A 21 -13.82 -2.82 -2.13
C GLN A 21 -13.37 -3.21 -0.71
N MET A 22 -14.30 -3.55 0.18
CA MET A 22 -14.00 -4.07 1.51
C MET A 22 -13.09 -5.29 1.45
N ILE A 23 -13.49 -6.32 0.69
CA ILE A 23 -12.72 -7.57 0.60
C ILE A 23 -11.30 -7.29 0.08
N LEU A 24 -11.21 -6.52 -1.00
CA LEU A 24 -9.92 -6.20 -1.62
C LEU A 24 -9.01 -5.42 -0.66
N LEU A 25 -9.50 -4.38 0.00
CA LEU A 25 -8.69 -3.59 0.93
C LEU A 25 -8.28 -4.38 2.17
N ILE A 26 -9.13 -5.26 2.69
CA ILE A 26 -8.78 -6.15 3.81
C ILE A 26 -7.68 -7.12 3.38
N VAL A 27 -7.80 -7.75 2.21
CA VAL A 27 -6.77 -8.67 1.70
C VAL A 27 -5.45 -7.95 1.47
N LEU A 28 -5.46 -6.81 0.78
CA LEU A 28 -4.24 -6.02 0.55
C LEU A 28 -3.62 -5.53 1.85
N GLY A 29 -4.45 -5.07 2.80
CA GLY A 29 -3.98 -4.63 4.10
C GLY A 29 -3.40 -5.78 4.93
N ALA A 30 -4.02 -6.96 4.91
CA ALA A 30 -3.50 -8.16 5.57
C ALA A 30 -2.14 -8.59 4.97
N LEU A 31 -2.01 -8.58 3.64
CA LEU A 31 -0.73 -8.86 2.99
C LEU A 31 0.39 -7.89 3.41
N LEU A 32 0.06 -6.62 3.66
CA LEU A 32 1.04 -5.64 4.14
C LEU A 32 1.39 -5.83 5.63
N VAL A 33 0.44 -6.28 6.46
CA VAL A 33 0.63 -6.45 7.92
C VAL A 33 1.28 -7.79 8.27
N ASP A 34 1.10 -8.83 7.45
CA ASP A 34 1.58 -10.18 7.76
C ASP A 34 3.02 -10.41 7.26
N ASP A 35 3.45 -9.70 6.21
CA ASP A 35 4.77 -9.91 5.62
C ASP A 35 5.87 -9.15 6.38
N GLU A 36 6.63 -9.89 7.19
CA GLU A 36 7.77 -9.37 7.95
C GLU A 36 8.84 -8.73 7.05
N HIS A 37 9.02 -9.19 5.81
CA HIS A 37 10.04 -8.67 4.91
C HIS A 37 9.71 -7.25 4.44
N TYR A 38 8.42 -6.91 4.32
CA TYR A 38 8.02 -5.53 4.02
C TYR A 38 8.37 -4.60 5.18
N HIS A 39 8.17 -5.04 6.42
CA HIS A 39 8.52 -4.26 7.61
C HIS A 39 10.03 -4.13 7.80
N GLN A 40 10.79 -5.18 7.52
CA GLN A 40 12.25 -5.14 7.50
C GLN A 40 12.78 -4.19 6.42
N LEU A 41 12.15 -4.15 5.24
CA LEU A 41 12.62 -3.28 4.15
C LEU A 41 12.21 -1.82 4.37
N LEU A 42 10.93 -1.56 4.58
CA LEU A 42 10.30 -0.24 4.49
C LEU A 42 9.89 0.33 5.86
N GLY A 43 10.09 -0.43 6.94
CA GLY A 43 9.81 -0.02 8.31
C GLY A 43 8.34 -0.19 8.72
N SER A 44 8.05 0.24 9.96
CA SER A 44 6.73 0.16 10.60
C SER A 44 5.64 0.93 9.85
N SER A 45 6.01 1.93 9.05
CA SER A 45 5.08 2.70 8.23
C SER A 45 4.22 1.81 7.33
N ILE A 46 4.76 0.72 6.79
CA ILE A 46 3.98 -0.20 5.94
C ILE A 46 2.96 -0.98 6.76
N ARG A 47 3.30 -1.35 7.99
CA ARG A 47 2.36 -1.98 8.92
C ARG A 47 1.18 -1.06 9.21
N ASP A 48 1.47 0.21 9.47
CA ASP A 48 0.45 1.22 9.75
C ASP A 48 -0.45 1.46 8.53
N VAL A 49 0.13 1.48 7.32
CA VAL A 49 -0.63 1.56 6.08
C VAL A 49 -1.52 0.33 5.90
N GLY A 50 -0.99 -0.87 6.13
CA GLY A 50 -1.77 -2.11 6.06
C GLY A 50 -2.95 -2.10 7.05
N GLY A 51 -2.71 -1.69 8.30
CA GLY A 51 -3.77 -1.48 9.28
C GLY A 51 -4.79 -0.42 8.86
N GLY A 52 -4.33 0.68 8.25
CA GLY A 52 -5.18 1.72 7.68
C GLY A 52 -6.07 1.22 6.53
N LEU A 53 -5.55 0.35 5.66
CA LEU A 53 -6.34 -0.27 4.59
C LEU A 53 -7.40 -1.24 5.15
N ILE A 54 -7.06 -2.06 6.15
CA ILE A 54 -8.03 -2.95 6.82
C ILE A 54 -9.14 -2.11 7.46
N PHE A 55 -8.77 -1.08 8.22
CA PHE A 55 -9.71 -0.15 8.83
C PHE A 55 -10.63 0.48 7.78
N THR A 56 -10.06 1.01 6.69
CA THR A 56 -10.83 1.59 5.59
C THR A 56 -11.77 0.56 4.95
N GLY A 57 -11.32 -0.68 4.77
CA GLY A 57 -12.13 -1.80 4.29
C GLY A 57 -13.34 -2.07 5.16
N VAL A 58 -13.20 -2.08 6.49
CA VAL A 58 -14.34 -2.21 7.42
C VAL A 58 -15.32 -1.04 7.25
N PHE A 59 -14.85 0.19 7.00
CA PHE A 59 -15.74 1.32 6.75
C PHE A 59 -16.52 1.20 5.43
N TYR A 60 -15.99 0.50 4.43
CA TYR A 60 -16.73 0.17 3.21
C TYR A 60 -17.92 -0.77 3.47
N LEU A 61 -17.90 -1.58 4.52
CA LEU A 61 -19.08 -2.36 4.92
C LEU A 61 -20.25 -1.45 5.33
N PHE A 62 -19.97 -0.40 6.10
CA PHE A 62 -21.00 0.58 6.47
C PHE A 62 -21.52 1.34 5.25
N ALA A 63 -20.64 1.68 4.30
CA ALA A 63 -21.05 2.27 3.02
C ALA A 63 -21.90 1.32 2.18
N ALA A 64 -21.64 0.01 2.25
CA ALA A 64 -22.49 -0.98 1.58
C ALA A 64 -23.90 -1.00 2.17
N LEU A 65 -24.01 -1.10 3.50
CA LEU A 65 -25.29 -1.12 4.22
C LEU A 65 -26.09 0.17 3.99
N LEU A 66 -25.44 1.33 4.08
CA LEU A 66 -26.07 2.63 3.81
C LEU A 66 -26.49 2.75 2.34
N GLY A 67 -25.71 2.24 1.39
CA GLY A 67 -26.09 2.14 -0.02
C GLY A 67 -27.40 1.37 -0.21
N PHE A 68 -27.48 0.15 0.34
CA PHE A 68 -28.71 -0.66 0.25
C PHE A 68 -29.91 -0.01 0.97
N ALA A 69 -29.69 0.57 2.15
CA ALA A 69 -30.74 1.26 2.91
C ALA A 69 -31.25 2.51 2.19
N THR A 70 -30.36 3.29 1.57
CA THR A 70 -30.70 4.48 0.78
C THR A 70 -31.49 4.10 -0.46
N ALA A 71 -31.11 3.01 -1.14
CA ALA A 71 -31.83 2.50 -2.30
C ALA A 71 -33.28 2.11 -1.97
N ARG A 72 -33.51 1.48 -0.80
CA ARG A 72 -34.84 1.05 -0.34
C ARG A 72 -35.72 2.20 0.15
N THR A 73 -35.20 3.03 1.05
CA THR A 73 -35.99 4.04 1.78
C THR A 73 -36.19 5.32 0.99
N LYS A 74 -35.34 5.58 -0.02
CA LYS A 74 -35.29 6.84 -0.77
C LYS A 74 -35.11 8.07 0.15
N ASN A 75 -34.57 7.92 1.36
CA ASN A 75 -34.37 9.01 2.30
C ASN A 75 -33.19 9.91 1.88
N LYS A 76 -33.40 11.24 1.83
CA LYS A 76 -32.36 12.23 1.51
C LYS A 76 -31.24 12.30 2.55
N CYS A 77 -31.57 12.14 3.83
CA CYS A 77 -30.60 12.17 4.91
C CYS A 77 -29.61 10.99 4.79
N LEU A 78 -30.11 9.79 4.47
CA LEU A 78 -29.25 8.61 4.24
C LEU A 78 -28.35 8.78 3.00
N LEU A 79 -28.85 9.41 1.93
CA LEU A 79 -28.04 9.73 0.76
C LEU A 79 -26.90 10.71 1.10
N LEU A 80 -27.17 11.72 1.94
CA LEU A 80 -26.15 12.65 2.41
C LEU A 80 -25.12 11.95 3.30
N ALA A 81 -25.58 11.09 4.22
CA ALA A 81 -24.69 10.29 5.07
C ALA A 81 -23.79 9.36 4.23
N GLN A 82 -24.35 8.69 3.22
CA GLN A 82 -23.58 7.88 2.27
C GLN A 82 -22.55 8.71 1.52
N LEU A 83 -22.92 9.89 1.04
CA LEU A 83 -22.01 10.81 0.35
C LEU A 83 -20.84 11.22 1.25
N THR A 84 -21.12 11.63 2.48
CA THR A 84 -20.09 12.01 3.46
C THR A 84 -19.15 10.84 3.78
N LEU A 85 -19.71 9.63 3.97
CA LEU A 85 -18.91 8.44 4.23
C LEU A 85 -18.02 8.07 3.03
N LEU A 86 -18.54 8.15 1.80
CA LEU A 86 -17.75 7.88 0.59
C LEU A 86 -16.61 8.90 0.42
N VAL A 87 -16.82 10.18 0.73
CA VAL A 87 -15.75 11.20 0.69
C VAL A 87 -14.68 10.92 1.75
N PHE A 88 -15.10 10.52 2.96
CA PHE A 88 -14.17 10.10 4.01
C PHE A 88 -13.34 8.89 3.56
N LEU A 89 -13.99 7.84 3.05
CA LEU A 89 -13.33 6.64 2.52
C LEU A 89 -12.36 6.95 1.38
N LEU A 90 -12.76 7.84 0.45
CA LEU A 90 -11.93 8.33 -0.64
C LEU A 90 -10.63 8.95 -0.11
N PHE A 91 -10.74 9.83 0.88
CA PHE A 91 -9.60 10.49 1.50
C PHE A 91 -8.66 9.47 2.16
N PHE A 92 -9.19 8.58 3.02
CA PHE A 92 -8.37 7.58 3.72
C PHE A 92 -7.69 6.61 2.76
N GLN A 93 -8.41 6.08 1.77
CA GLN A 93 -7.82 5.17 0.77
C GLN A 93 -6.74 5.87 -0.06
N THR A 94 -6.95 7.14 -0.43
CA THR A 94 -5.94 7.92 -1.18
C THR A 94 -4.70 8.18 -0.34
N VAL A 95 -4.86 8.53 0.94
CA VAL A 95 -3.74 8.74 1.87
C VAL A 95 -2.97 7.43 2.06
N MET A 96 -3.64 6.33 2.40
CA MET A 96 -2.97 5.05 2.66
C MET A 96 -2.31 4.48 1.40
N GLY A 97 -3.01 4.48 0.26
CA GLY A 97 -2.45 4.07 -1.03
C GLY A 97 -1.29 4.98 -1.48
N GLY A 98 -1.39 6.28 -1.22
CA GLY A 98 -0.34 7.26 -1.49
C GLY A 98 0.91 7.04 -0.63
N VAL A 99 0.73 6.77 0.67
CA VAL A 99 1.85 6.46 1.58
C VAL A 99 2.49 5.12 1.21
N ALA A 100 1.73 4.06 0.91
CA ALA A 100 2.29 2.81 0.38
C ALA A 100 3.12 3.06 -0.88
N LEU A 101 2.59 3.84 -1.83
CA LEU A 101 3.30 4.13 -3.07
C LEU A 101 4.55 4.99 -2.82
N ALA A 102 4.47 5.98 -1.96
CA ALA A 102 5.61 6.83 -1.59
C ALA A 102 6.69 6.04 -0.83
N ALA A 103 6.30 5.16 0.10
CA ALA A 103 7.21 4.29 0.82
C ALA A 103 7.86 3.25 -0.11
N SER A 104 7.10 2.67 -1.04
CA SER A 104 7.68 1.77 -2.06
C SER A 104 8.70 2.46 -2.96
N ARG A 105 8.51 3.78 -3.17
CA ARG A 105 9.40 4.66 -3.93
C ARG A 105 10.34 5.46 -3.03
N ALA A 106 10.50 5.07 -1.75
CA ALA A 106 11.07 5.92 -0.70
C ALA A 106 12.25 6.73 -1.25
N PRO A 107 12.24 8.07 -1.09
CA PRO A 107 13.20 8.97 -1.72
C PRO A 107 14.67 8.71 -1.33
N GLY A 108 14.95 7.79 -0.40
CA GLY A 108 16.29 7.27 -0.11
C GLY A 108 16.79 6.14 -1.04
N LEU A 109 15.95 5.64 -1.96
CA LEU A 109 16.41 5.18 -3.28
C LEU A 109 16.77 6.40 -4.17
N ALA A 110 17.40 7.44 -3.60
CA ALA A 110 17.98 8.57 -4.34
C ALA A 110 18.87 8.06 -5.49
N LEU A 111 19.39 6.84 -5.29
CA LEU A 111 20.09 6.08 -6.29
C LEU A 111 19.14 5.15 -7.05
N SER A 112 19.08 5.32 -8.38
CA SER A 112 18.34 4.42 -9.26
C SER A 112 18.75 2.96 -9.01
N TYR A 113 17.85 2.02 -9.29
CA TYR A 113 18.15 0.59 -9.13
C TYR A 113 19.46 0.17 -9.81
N GLU A 114 19.71 0.69 -11.03
CA GLU A 114 20.96 0.41 -11.74
C GLU A 114 22.18 0.92 -10.98
N ALA A 115 22.09 2.11 -10.39
CA ALA A 115 23.17 2.68 -9.63
C ALA A 115 23.36 1.99 -8.26
N GLN A 116 22.31 1.47 -7.63
CA GLN A 116 22.46 0.58 -6.45
C GLN A 116 23.19 -0.72 -6.81
N VAL A 117 22.80 -1.33 -7.94
CA VAL A 117 23.49 -2.52 -8.46
C VAL A 117 24.95 -2.20 -8.74
N ILE A 118 25.27 -1.03 -9.30
CA ILE A 118 26.64 -0.58 -9.52
C ILE A 118 27.40 -0.47 -8.18
N CYS A 119 26.82 0.16 -7.15
CA CYS A 119 27.46 0.26 -5.83
C CYS A 119 27.71 -1.11 -5.19
N LEU A 120 26.81 -2.08 -5.39
CA LEU A 120 26.92 -3.44 -4.84
C LEU A 120 27.74 -4.40 -5.70
N THR A 121 28.21 -3.96 -6.88
CA THR A 121 28.99 -4.80 -7.81
C THR A 121 30.45 -4.41 -7.74
N VAL A 122 31.30 -5.37 -7.40
CA VAL A 122 32.74 -5.11 -7.37
C VAL A 122 33.30 -4.88 -8.78
N GLY A 123 34.39 -4.13 -8.89
CA GLY A 123 34.98 -3.67 -10.15
C GLY A 123 34.22 -2.48 -10.74
N LYS A 124 32.88 -2.50 -10.72
CA LYS A 124 32.07 -1.34 -11.12
C LYS A 124 32.16 -0.20 -10.12
N TYR A 125 32.09 -0.49 -8.82
CA TYR A 125 32.26 0.51 -7.77
C TYR A 125 33.64 1.19 -7.82
N GLU A 126 34.71 0.45 -8.09
CA GLU A 126 36.06 0.99 -8.17
C GLU A 126 36.25 1.92 -9.36
N ALA A 127 35.62 1.58 -10.49
CA ALA A 127 35.61 2.36 -11.72
C ALA A 127 34.73 3.62 -11.66
N LEU A 128 33.96 3.83 -10.58
CA LEU A 128 33.16 5.03 -10.38
C LEU A 128 34.03 6.27 -10.14
N SER A 129 33.51 7.42 -10.56
CA SER A 129 34.06 8.72 -10.18
C SER A 129 33.96 8.94 -8.67
N ASP A 130 34.81 9.80 -8.10
CA ASP A 130 34.79 10.09 -6.65
C ASP A 130 33.43 10.64 -6.19
N LYS A 131 32.75 11.40 -7.06
CA LYS A 131 31.40 11.91 -6.82
C LYS A 131 30.37 10.77 -6.73
N ASP A 132 30.45 9.79 -7.61
CA ASP A 132 29.53 8.64 -7.60
C ASP A 132 29.83 7.71 -6.42
N LYS A 133 31.12 7.57 -6.04
CA LYS A 133 31.51 6.86 -4.81
C LYS A 133 30.92 7.52 -3.57
N GLN A 134 30.95 8.85 -3.48
CA GLN A 134 30.30 9.56 -2.38
C GLN A 134 28.78 9.30 -2.34
N THR A 135 28.15 9.16 -3.51
CA THR A 135 26.73 8.81 -3.61
C THR A 135 26.46 7.39 -3.11
N CYS A 136 27.31 6.42 -3.48
CA CYS A 136 27.25 5.06 -2.93
C CYS A 136 27.49 5.03 -1.42
N GLN A 137 28.41 5.84 -0.89
CA GLN A 137 28.64 5.94 0.55
C GLN A 137 27.41 6.49 1.28
N HIS A 138 26.73 7.49 0.71
CA HIS A 138 25.46 7.97 1.24
C HIS A 138 24.39 6.87 1.22
N PHE A 139 24.33 6.08 0.15
CA PHE A 139 23.43 4.93 0.05
C PHE A 139 23.73 3.87 1.12
N PHE A 140 24.99 3.49 1.36
CA PHE A 140 25.34 2.51 2.40
C PHE A 140 25.00 2.98 3.82
N ARG A 141 25.01 4.30 4.05
CA ARG A 141 24.57 4.90 5.32
C ARG A 141 23.07 5.08 5.41
N SER A 142 22.30 4.86 4.35
CA SER A 142 20.87 5.14 4.33
C SER A 142 20.08 4.10 5.12
N ASP A 143 18.88 4.48 5.55
CA ASP A 143 17.98 3.52 6.18
C ASP A 143 17.69 2.41 5.17
N GLU A 144 17.33 2.71 3.92
CA GLU A 144 16.97 1.74 2.88
C GLU A 144 18.00 0.59 2.75
N PHE A 145 19.29 0.92 2.77
CA PHE A 145 20.34 -0.10 2.75
C PHE A 145 20.32 -1.00 4.00
N ALA A 146 20.15 -0.42 5.19
CA ALA A 146 20.01 -1.19 6.43
C ALA A 146 18.80 -2.13 6.39
N GLY A 147 17.69 -1.72 5.78
CA GLY A 147 16.49 -2.55 5.63
C GLY A 147 16.68 -3.67 4.61
N ALA A 148 17.33 -3.38 3.49
CA ALA A 148 17.72 -4.40 2.53
C ALA A 148 18.67 -5.44 3.15
N MET A 149 19.57 -5.01 4.05
CA MET A 149 20.40 -5.92 4.86
C MET A 149 19.57 -6.85 5.74
N LEU A 150 18.62 -6.32 6.50
CA LEU A 150 17.75 -7.14 7.34
C LEU A 150 16.98 -8.19 6.56
N VAL A 151 16.41 -7.78 5.42
CA VAL A 151 15.69 -8.71 4.55
C VAL A 151 16.62 -9.83 4.09
N TRP A 152 17.79 -9.49 3.54
CA TRP A 152 18.72 -10.52 3.08
C TRP A 152 19.21 -11.42 4.21
N GLN A 153 19.45 -10.88 5.40
CA GLN A 153 19.78 -11.66 6.59
C GLN A 153 18.68 -12.67 6.91
N SER A 154 17.41 -12.22 6.93
CA SER A 154 16.24 -13.08 7.13
C SER A 154 16.21 -14.22 6.10
N TYR A 155 16.31 -13.88 4.81
CA TYR A 155 16.36 -14.88 3.73
C TYR A 155 17.52 -15.87 3.88
N TYR A 156 18.71 -15.40 4.24
CA TYR A 156 19.89 -16.23 4.38
C TYR A 156 19.78 -17.17 5.59
N VAL A 157 19.38 -16.66 6.76
CA VAL A 157 19.19 -17.45 7.98
C VAL A 157 18.08 -18.48 7.78
N ASN A 158 16.94 -18.08 7.20
CA ASN A 158 15.84 -18.99 6.92
C ASN A 158 16.19 -20.02 5.84
N SER A 159 17.17 -19.75 4.97
CA SER A 159 17.70 -20.73 4.01
C SER A 159 18.73 -21.70 4.59
N ALA A 160 19.29 -21.42 5.77
CA ALA A 160 20.33 -22.23 6.39
C ALA A 160 19.76 -23.57 6.90
N VAL A 161 20.54 -24.64 6.75
CA VAL A 161 20.13 -26.01 7.12
C VAL A 161 19.74 -26.08 8.60
N GLY A 162 18.49 -26.44 8.89
CA GLY A 162 17.96 -26.60 10.24
C GLY A 162 16.78 -25.69 10.62
N SER A 163 16.35 -24.77 9.75
CA SER A 163 15.09 -24.03 9.91
C SER A 163 13.88 -24.85 9.44
N ASP A 164 12.72 -24.65 10.08
CA ASP A 164 11.47 -25.36 9.76
C ASP A 164 10.97 -25.08 8.32
N ASP A 165 11.34 -23.93 7.74
CA ASP A 165 10.97 -23.48 6.38
C ASP A 165 12.12 -23.54 5.35
N THR A 166 13.17 -24.30 5.65
CA THR A 166 14.41 -24.40 4.85
C THR A 166 14.20 -24.56 3.35
N GLY A 167 13.20 -25.33 2.93
CA GLY A 167 12.98 -25.68 1.53
C GLY A 167 12.61 -24.48 0.64
N SER A 168 11.71 -23.60 1.10
CA SER A 168 11.18 -22.50 0.29
C SER A 168 12.17 -21.35 0.15
N TYR A 169 12.77 -20.92 1.27
CA TYR A 169 13.75 -19.84 1.31
C TYR A 169 15.02 -20.20 0.56
N ARG A 170 15.52 -21.44 0.71
CA ARG A 170 16.70 -21.90 -0.03
C ARG A 170 16.47 -21.92 -1.54
N ALA A 171 15.31 -22.40 -1.99
CA ALA A 171 14.96 -22.36 -3.40
C ALA A 171 14.91 -20.92 -3.93
N MET A 172 14.34 -20.00 -3.16
CA MET A 172 14.24 -18.58 -3.53
C MET A 172 15.63 -17.91 -3.59
N VAL A 173 16.48 -18.10 -2.59
CA VAL A 173 17.86 -17.57 -2.59
C VAL A 173 18.67 -18.12 -3.78
N LEU A 174 18.55 -19.41 -4.06
CA LEU A 174 19.21 -20.03 -5.22
C LEU A 174 18.66 -19.50 -6.56
N ALA A 175 17.35 -19.25 -6.65
CA ALA A 175 16.76 -18.61 -7.82
C ALA A 175 17.31 -17.20 -8.02
N PHE A 176 17.37 -16.38 -6.95
CA PHE A 176 17.97 -15.05 -7.01
C PHE A 176 19.41 -15.08 -7.50
N GLN A 177 20.24 -15.96 -6.95
CA GLN A 177 21.64 -16.10 -7.33
C GLN A 177 21.80 -16.53 -8.79
N ARG A 178 20.99 -17.50 -9.23
CA ARG A 178 21.02 -18.03 -10.60
C ARG A 178 20.56 -17.00 -11.62
N ASP A 179 19.42 -16.37 -11.38
CA ASP A 179 18.75 -15.51 -12.37
C ASP A 179 19.48 -14.16 -12.54
N ASN A 180 20.19 -13.72 -11.49
CA ASN A 180 20.83 -12.40 -11.46
C ASN A 180 22.36 -12.44 -11.48
N PHE A 181 22.96 -13.64 -11.53
CA PHE A 181 24.41 -13.85 -11.48
C PHE A 181 25.04 -13.10 -10.30
N CYS A 182 24.50 -13.32 -9.10
CA CYS A 182 24.91 -12.66 -7.87
C CYS A 182 25.20 -13.70 -6.78
N CYS A 183 25.98 -13.32 -5.77
CA CYS A 183 26.25 -14.18 -4.62
C CYS A 183 26.43 -13.35 -3.34
N GLY A 184 25.76 -13.79 -2.26
CA GLY A 184 25.76 -13.09 -0.97
C GLY A 184 25.01 -11.74 -1.01
N TYR A 185 25.17 -10.97 0.05
CA TYR A 185 24.55 -9.64 0.17
C TYR A 185 25.09 -8.64 -0.87
N GLY A 186 26.42 -8.58 -0.99
CA GLY A 186 27.19 -7.51 -1.66
C GLY A 186 28.17 -6.86 -0.68
N LEU A 187 29.26 -6.29 -1.20
CA LEU A 187 30.54 -6.02 -0.52
C LEU A 187 30.46 -5.80 1.01
N PRO A 188 30.77 -6.82 1.83
CA PRO A 188 31.04 -6.68 3.26
C PRO A 188 32.52 -6.99 3.61
N ILE A 189 33.38 -7.22 2.62
CA ILE A 189 34.81 -7.51 2.87
C ILE A 189 35.59 -6.22 3.16
N HIS A 190 35.10 -5.09 2.65
CA HIS A 190 35.75 -3.78 2.77
C HIS A 190 34.93 -2.77 3.55
N CYS A 191 33.85 -3.19 4.21
CA CYS A 191 33.03 -2.31 5.02
C CYS A 191 33.32 -2.52 6.50
N THR A 192 33.52 -1.43 7.21
CA THR A 192 33.68 -1.38 8.66
C THR A 192 32.33 -1.06 9.29
N ALA A 193 32.09 -1.56 10.50
CA ALA A 193 30.93 -1.17 11.29
C ALA A 193 30.91 0.36 11.51
N ASP A 194 29.73 0.93 11.41
CA ASP A 194 29.40 2.33 11.68
C ASP A 194 28.74 2.40 13.05
N THR A 195 29.30 3.17 13.97
CA THR A 195 28.75 3.35 15.32
C THR A 195 27.37 4.03 15.36
N SER A 196 26.84 4.48 14.22
CA SER A 196 25.51 5.04 14.13
C SER A 196 24.42 4.03 14.50
N SER A 197 23.39 4.50 15.21
CA SER A 197 22.29 3.65 15.66
C SER A 197 21.47 3.11 14.49
N PHE A 198 21.03 1.86 14.62
CA PHE A 198 20.07 1.25 13.71
C PHE A 198 18.75 2.07 13.70
N PRO A 199 18.08 2.23 12.54
CA PRO A 199 16.85 3.01 12.48
C PRO A 199 15.74 2.39 13.33
N SER A 200 15.17 3.19 14.25
CA SER A 200 14.12 2.76 15.19
C SER A 200 12.77 2.43 14.55
N SER A 201 12.59 2.82 13.28
CA SER A 201 11.40 2.46 12.49
C SER A 201 11.40 1.01 12.00
N ARG A 202 12.45 0.24 12.30
CA ARG A 202 12.65 -1.12 11.82
C ARG A 202 12.77 -2.13 12.95
N PRO A 203 12.44 -3.41 12.68
CA PRO A 203 12.66 -4.48 13.65
C PRO A 203 14.16 -4.68 13.91
N ASP A 204 14.47 -5.25 15.08
CA ASP A 204 15.83 -5.59 15.47
C ASP A 204 16.44 -6.66 14.52
N PRO A 205 17.77 -6.64 14.31
CA PRO A 205 18.45 -7.61 13.47
C PRO A 205 18.31 -9.04 13.99
N VAL A 206 18.07 -9.98 13.05
CA VAL A 206 17.88 -11.40 13.34
C VAL A 206 19.18 -12.07 13.82
N VAL A 207 20.34 -11.54 13.41
CA VAL A 207 21.66 -12.10 13.72
C VAL A 207 22.43 -11.14 14.63
N SER A 208 22.49 -11.45 15.93
CA SER A 208 23.14 -10.64 16.98
C SER A 208 24.66 -10.41 16.81
N LYS A 209 25.29 -11.01 15.79
CA LYS A 209 26.74 -10.91 15.48
C LYS A 209 27.03 -10.26 14.13
N TRP A 210 26.01 -9.94 13.35
CA TRP A 210 26.16 -9.05 12.21
C TRP A 210 25.80 -7.67 12.73
N ASP A 211 26.82 -7.05 13.34
CA ASP A 211 26.81 -5.87 14.22
C ASP A 211 25.54 -5.00 14.14
N ASP A 212 25.01 -4.59 15.30
CA ASP A 212 23.87 -3.68 15.53
C ASP A 212 24.05 -2.25 14.95
N GLN A 213 24.94 -2.14 13.96
CA GLN A 213 25.63 -0.96 13.49
C GLN A 213 25.51 -0.91 11.97
N ARG A 214 25.37 0.30 11.40
CA ARG A 214 25.37 0.47 9.93
C ARG A 214 26.73 0.06 9.38
N GLN A 215 26.89 -0.01 8.05
CA GLN A 215 28.19 -0.32 7.45
C GLN A 215 28.73 0.89 6.68
N VAL A 216 30.01 1.19 6.86
CA VAL A 216 30.76 2.16 6.05
C VAL A 216 31.77 1.43 5.20
N CYS A 217 31.70 1.56 3.88
CA CYS A 217 32.58 0.85 2.95
C CYS A 217 33.84 1.66 2.58
N SER A 218 35.01 1.04 2.75
CA SER A 218 36.33 1.49 2.30
C SER A 218 36.56 1.16 0.82
N ASN A 219 37.49 1.89 0.19
CA ASN A 219 37.76 1.86 -1.26
C ASN A 219 38.54 0.63 -1.77
N THR A 220 38.50 -0.52 -1.08
CA THR A 220 39.33 -1.69 -1.42
C THR A 220 38.53 -2.84 -2.04
N ALA A 221 39.22 -3.71 -2.79
CA ALA A 221 38.63 -4.56 -3.84
C ALA A 221 38.17 -5.96 -3.38
N GLY A 222 36.89 -6.29 -3.62
CA GLY A 222 36.30 -7.66 -3.55
C GLY A 222 36.05 -8.27 -4.95
N VAL A 223 35.27 -9.37 -5.07
CA VAL A 223 34.98 -9.97 -6.41
C VAL A 223 33.49 -10.32 -6.64
N SER A 224 32.60 -10.19 -5.65
CA SER A 224 31.20 -10.63 -5.80
C SER A 224 30.18 -9.51 -6.03
N ARG A 225 29.21 -9.75 -6.93
CA ARG A 225 27.99 -8.95 -7.12
C ARG A 225 26.96 -9.33 -6.04
N GLY A 226 26.49 -8.34 -5.28
CA GLY A 226 25.48 -8.54 -4.25
C GLY A 226 24.07 -8.86 -4.76
N CYS A 227 23.39 -9.83 -4.14
CA CYS A 227 22.00 -10.17 -4.44
C CYS A 227 20.96 -9.28 -3.73
N ALA A 228 21.37 -8.50 -2.75
CA ALA A 228 20.46 -7.74 -1.89
C ALA A 228 19.55 -6.75 -2.63
N ALA A 229 20.12 -6.02 -3.60
CA ALA A 229 19.35 -5.06 -4.40
C ALA A 229 18.23 -5.71 -5.21
N PHE A 230 18.37 -6.99 -5.57
CA PHE A 230 17.34 -7.71 -6.30
C PHE A 230 16.17 -8.06 -5.40
N VAL A 231 16.46 -8.53 -4.19
CA VAL A 231 15.43 -8.84 -3.18
C VAL A 231 14.68 -7.57 -2.77
N SER A 232 15.42 -6.48 -2.47
CA SER A 232 14.80 -5.21 -2.12
C SER A 232 13.95 -4.65 -3.26
N LYS A 233 14.42 -4.73 -4.52
CA LYS A 233 13.62 -4.34 -5.69
C LYS A 233 12.35 -5.17 -5.83
N GLN A 234 12.43 -6.49 -5.66
CA GLN A 234 11.27 -7.35 -5.79
C GLN A 234 10.19 -6.98 -4.76
N LEU A 235 10.57 -6.88 -3.47
CA LEU A 235 9.65 -6.52 -2.39
C LEU A 235 9.10 -5.10 -2.56
N SER A 236 9.95 -4.12 -2.91
CA SER A 236 9.53 -2.75 -3.21
C SER A 236 8.50 -2.72 -4.35
N SER A 237 8.74 -3.49 -5.43
CA SER A 237 7.80 -3.59 -6.55
C SER A 237 6.46 -4.21 -6.15
N GLN A 238 6.44 -5.17 -5.23
CA GLN A 238 5.21 -5.77 -4.71
C GLN A 238 4.40 -4.75 -3.90
N VAL A 239 5.05 -4.04 -2.97
CA VAL A 239 4.39 -2.96 -2.19
C VAL A 239 3.93 -1.83 -3.09
N GLN A 240 4.72 -1.48 -4.12
CA GLN A 240 4.33 -0.50 -5.13
C GLN A 240 3.07 -0.94 -5.88
N ALA A 241 3.00 -2.21 -6.28
CA ALA A 241 1.82 -2.76 -6.95
C ALA A 241 0.59 -2.73 -6.03
N ILE A 242 0.73 -3.10 -4.76
CA ILE A 242 -0.34 -3.04 -3.76
C ILE A 242 -0.85 -1.59 -3.61
N GLY A 243 0.05 -0.63 -3.42
CA GLY A 243 -0.31 0.79 -3.30
C GLY A 243 -0.98 1.33 -4.57
N ALA A 244 -0.47 0.96 -5.76
CA ALA A 244 -1.05 1.35 -7.04
C ALA A 244 -2.45 0.74 -7.26
N ILE A 245 -2.65 -0.53 -6.88
CA ILE A 245 -3.97 -1.17 -6.93
C ILE A 245 -4.92 -0.44 -5.98
N ALA A 246 -4.53 -0.21 -4.72
CA ALA A 246 -5.35 0.52 -3.76
C ALA A 246 -5.76 1.91 -4.31
N LEU A 247 -4.85 2.64 -4.96
CA LEU A 247 -5.15 3.92 -5.60
C LEU A 247 -6.02 3.80 -6.86
N ALA A 248 -5.82 2.78 -7.71
CA ALA A 248 -6.64 2.60 -8.91
C ALA A 248 -8.12 2.41 -8.56
N PHE A 249 -8.41 1.72 -7.45
CA PHE A 249 -9.77 1.50 -6.99
C PHE A 249 -10.45 2.74 -6.38
N VAL A 250 -9.73 3.86 -6.20
CA VAL A 250 -10.31 5.16 -5.78
C VAL A 250 -11.22 5.75 -6.87
N VAL A 251 -11.10 5.32 -8.12
CA VAL A 251 -11.96 5.78 -9.22
C VAL A 251 -13.44 5.46 -8.96
N PHE A 252 -13.73 4.32 -8.35
CA PHE A 252 -15.10 3.89 -8.10
C PHE A 252 -15.86 4.75 -7.09
N PRO A 253 -15.35 5.04 -5.87
CA PRO A 253 -16.03 5.97 -4.97
C PRO A 253 -16.18 7.37 -5.59
N ILE A 254 -15.27 7.83 -6.46
CA ILE A 254 -15.45 9.09 -7.21
C ILE A 254 -16.70 9.04 -8.09
N ILE A 255 -16.88 7.97 -8.86
CA ILE A 255 -18.08 7.79 -9.71
C ILE A 255 -19.35 7.80 -8.86
N PHE A 256 -19.35 7.11 -7.72
CA PHE A 256 -20.51 7.08 -6.82
C PHE A 256 -20.77 8.41 -6.11
N ILE A 257 -19.73 9.17 -5.77
CA ILE A 257 -19.83 10.53 -5.21
C ILE A 257 -20.48 11.44 -6.25
N ILE A 258 -19.97 11.48 -7.49
CA ILE A 258 -20.53 12.29 -8.57
C ILE A 258 -22.00 11.92 -8.80
N GLY A 259 -22.29 10.63 -8.91
CA GLY A 259 -23.66 10.14 -9.03
C GLY A 259 -24.52 10.63 -7.88
N SER A 260 -24.11 10.43 -6.63
CA SER A 260 -24.85 10.85 -5.44
C SER A 260 -25.10 12.37 -5.39
N VAL A 261 -24.14 13.19 -5.82
CA VAL A 261 -24.30 14.65 -5.93
C VAL A 261 -25.35 15.01 -6.98
N CYS A 262 -25.28 14.40 -8.18
CA CYS A 262 -26.31 14.57 -9.21
C CYS A 262 -27.71 14.17 -8.70
N LEU A 263 -27.79 13.12 -7.87
CA LEU A 263 -29.03 12.66 -7.24
C LEU A 263 -29.60 13.66 -6.22
N CYS A 264 -28.73 14.23 -5.40
CA CYS A 264 -29.11 15.28 -4.45
C CYS A 264 -29.71 16.49 -5.16
N PHE A 265 -29.09 16.94 -6.26
CA PHE A 265 -29.60 18.07 -7.04
C PHE A 265 -30.94 17.74 -7.73
N LYS A 266 -31.04 16.59 -8.42
CA LYS A 266 -32.27 16.21 -9.13
C LYS A 266 -33.49 16.05 -8.20
N ARG A 267 -33.28 15.59 -6.96
CA ARG A 267 -34.37 15.49 -5.97
C ARG A 267 -34.75 16.83 -5.32
N ARG A 268 -33.96 17.89 -5.53
CA ARG A 268 -34.33 19.23 -5.03
C ARG A 268 -35.60 19.72 -5.72
N ASP A 269 -35.74 19.45 -7.01
CA ASP A 269 -36.86 19.95 -7.83
C ASP A 269 -38.19 19.21 -7.58
N GLN A 270 -38.14 17.97 -7.08
CA GLN A 270 -39.34 17.15 -6.85
C GLN A 270 -39.97 17.31 -5.45
N ASP A 271 -39.24 17.87 -4.47
CA ASP A 271 -39.71 17.99 -3.08
C ASP A 271 -40.31 19.38 -2.73
N VAL A 272 -40.39 20.31 -3.69
CA VAL A 272 -40.89 21.68 -3.43
C VAL A 272 -42.41 21.77 -3.35
N ARG A 273 -43.15 20.71 -3.68
CA ARG A 273 -44.58 20.65 -3.35
C ARG A 273 -44.92 19.27 -2.81
N PRO A 274 -45.40 19.11 -1.56
CA PRO A 274 -46.29 17.99 -1.31
C PRO A 274 -47.35 18.05 -2.42
N GLN A 275 -47.62 16.95 -3.11
CA GLN A 275 -48.87 16.87 -3.84
C GLN A 275 -49.94 17.05 -2.77
N ILE A 276 -50.45 18.27 -2.67
CA ILE A 276 -51.71 18.54 -2.02
C ILE A 276 -52.70 17.84 -2.95
N GLU A 277 -52.81 16.51 -2.81
CA GLU A 277 -54.06 15.84 -3.06
C GLU A 277 -55.00 16.52 -2.08
N PHE A 278 -55.63 17.59 -2.56
CA PHE A 278 -56.86 18.08 -1.99
C PHE A 278 -57.77 16.87 -2.00
N ALA A 279 -57.80 16.15 -0.89
CA ALA A 279 -58.78 15.14 -0.63
C ALA A 279 -60.12 15.88 -0.72
N SER A 280 -60.75 15.83 -1.89
CA SER A 280 -62.11 16.30 -2.15
C SER A 280 -63.13 15.38 -1.48
N LYS A 281 -62.83 14.90 -0.27
CA LYS A 281 -63.77 14.23 0.62
C LYS A 281 -64.48 15.28 1.50
N VAL A 282 -65.01 16.32 0.87
CA VAL A 282 -66.21 16.98 1.38
C VAL A 282 -67.31 16.56 0.43
N LYS A 283 -67.79 15.32 0.60
CA LYS A 283 -69.06 14.90 0.03
C LYS A 283 -70.11 15.66 0.82
N ILE A 284 -70.56 16.78 0.27
CA ILE A 284 -71.69 17.56 0.79
C ILE A 284 -72.88 16.58 0.85
N HIS A 285 -73.25 16.13 2.04
CA HIS A 285 -74.58 15.57 2.27
C HIS A 285 -75.55 16.73 2.36
N ALA A 286 -76.01 17.18 1.20
CA ALA A 286 -77.31 17.81 1.05
C ALA A 286 -78.29 16.67 0.71
N GLU A 287 -79.09 16.27 1.69
CA GLU A 287 -80.45 15.72 1.56
C GLU A 287 -80.87 15.09 2.90
N MET A 288 -81.54 15.90 3.72
CA MET A 288 -82.88 15.69 4.30
C MET A 288 -83.12 16.67 5.45
#